data_AF-A0A7S2AB50-F1
#
_entry.id   AF-A0A7S2AB50-F1
#
_cell.length_a   1.000
_cell.length_b   1.000
_cell.length_c   1.000
_cell.angle_alpha   90.00
_cell.angle_beta   90.00
_cell.angle_gamma   90.00
#
_symmetry.space_group_name_H-M   'P 1'
#
loop_
_entity.id
_entity.type
_entity.pdbx_description
1 polymer ?
#
loop_
_entity_poly.entity_id
_entity_poly.type
_entity_poly.pdbx_seq_one_letter_code
_entity_poly.pdbx_strand_id
1 'polypeptide(L)'
;MSHTGRGKGGKGLGKGGKGIGGKGIGGKGIGGAKRHRKVLRDNIQGITKPAIRRLARRGGVKRISGMIYEETRGVLKVFLENVIRDAVTYTEHA
;
A
#
# COMPACT_ATOMS: atom_id res chain seq x y z
N MET A 1 -58.65 -8.81 17.87
CA MET A 1 -58.99 -7.66 18.74
C MET A 1 -57.99 -7.69 19.88
N SER A 2 -57.08 -6.75 20.12
CA SER A 2 -57.06 -5.31 19.88
C SER A 2 -55.64 -4.83 19.60
N HIS A 3 -55.53 -3.89 18.66
CA HIS A 3 -54.36 -3.04 18.43
C HIS A 3 -54.07 -2.16 19.64
N THR A 4 -52.79 -1.95 19.94
CA THR A 4 -52.29 -0.66 20.41
C THR A 4 -51.03 -0.30 19.63
N GLY A 5 -51.19 0.68 18.75
CA GLY A 5 -50.09 1.42 18.15
C GLY A 5 -49.90 2.77 18.83
N ARG A 6 -48.67 3.27 18.81
CA ARG A 6 -48.23 4.68 18.79
C ARG A 6 -46.69 4.64 18.67
N GLY A 7 -46.00 5.26 17.71
CA GLY A 7 -46.37 6.24 16.72
C GLY A 7 -45.57 7.54 16.90
N LYS A 8 -44.86 7.94 15.82
CA LYS A 8 -44.21 9.25 15.53
C LYS A 8 -42.83 9.46 16.19
N GLY A 9 -41.80 9.99 15.53
CA GLY A 9 -41.68 10.58 14.19
C GLY A 9 -40.80 11.84 14.23
N GLY A 10 -39.94 12.00 13.21
CA GLY A 10 -39.23 13.25 12.83
C GLY A 10 -37.93 13.56 13.60
N LYS A 11 -36.88 14.15 13.00
CA LYS A 11 -36.78 15.01 11.82
C LYS A 11 -35.42 14.83 11.13
N GLY A 12 -35.41 14.89 9.81
CA GLY A 12 -34.18 15.00 9.02
C GLY A 12 -33.51 16.37 9.17
N LEU A 13 -32.21 16.41 8.88
CA LEU A 13 -31.47 17.61 8.51
C LEU A 13 -30.77 17.34 7.19
N GLY A 14 -31.05 18.22 6.23
CA GLY A 14 -30.85 18.01 4.80
C GLY A 14 -29.38 17.96 4.37
N LYS A 15 -29.12 17.16 3.33
CA LYS A 15 -27.96 17.35 2.45
C LYS A 15 -28.25 18.54 1.53
N GLY A 16 -28.07 19.75 2.06
CA GLY A 16 -27.99 20.97 1.27
C GLY A 16 -26.53 21.35 1.06
N GLY A 17 -26.13 21.57 -0.19
CA GLY A 17 -24.84 22.19 -0.50
C GLY A 17 -24.07 21.52 -1.64
N LYS A 18 -24.55 21.68 -2.88
CA LYS A 18 -23.74 21.53 -4.09
C LYS A 18 -22.75 22.69 -4.14
N GLY A 19 -21.62 22.54 -3.44
CA GLY A 19 -20.47 23.45 -3.53
C GLY A 19 -19.69 23.16 -4.81
N ILE A 20 -19.99 23.90 -5.88
CA ILE A 20 -19.14 23.98 -7.06
C ILE A 20 -17.98 24.92 -6.68
N GLY A 21 -16.96 24.37 -6.01
CA GLY A 21 -15.82 25.11 -5.49
C GLY A 21 -14.52 24.67 -6.16
N GLY A 22 -14.23 25.25 -7.33
CA GLY A 22 -12.87 25.47 -7.82
C GLY A 22 -12.02 24.24 -8.10
N LYS A 23 -12.20 23.61 -9.27
CA LYS A 23 -11.11 22.90 -9.94
C LYS A 23 -10.12 23.94 -10.46
N GLY A 24 -9.25 24.43 -9.57
CA GLY A 24 -8.10 25.26 -9.90
C GLY A 24 -7.05 24.42 -10.63
N ILE A 25 -7.30 24.12 -11.89
CA ILE A 25 -6.24 23.77 -12.85
C ILE A 25 -5.49 25.06 -13.22
N GLY A 26 -4.78 25.60 -12.22
CA GLY A 26 -3.85 26.70 -12.41
C GLY A 26 -2.50 26.15 -12.82
N GLY A 27 -2.06 26.49 -14.03
CA GLY A 27 -0.65 26.46 -14.40
C GLY A 27 -0.15 25.15 -15.02
N LYS A 28 -0.48 24.97 -16.31
CA LYS A 28 0.36 24.18 -17.21
C LYS A 28 1.68 24.93 -17.36
N GLY A 29 2.72 24.50 -16.64
CA GLY A 29 4.01 25.21 -16.64
C GLY A 29 5.15 24.43 -16.00
N ILE A 30 5.97 23.83 -16.88
CA ILE A 30 7.42 23.70 -16.78
C ILE A 30 7.97 22.58 -15.86
N GLY A 31 8.44 21.52 -16.53
CA GLY A 31 9.54 20.68 -16.04
C GLY A 31 9.10 19.42 -15.30
N GLY A 32 9.12 18.28 -15.99
CA GLY A 32 9.20 17.00 -15.30
C GLY A 32 10.44 17.04 -14.40
N ALA A 33 10.24 17.14 -13.09
CA ALA A 33 11.32 17.12 -12.12
C ALA A 33 12.19 15.90 -12.46
N LYS A 34 13.44 16.14 -12.90
CA LYS A 34 14.40 15.06 -13.10
C LYS A 34 14.46 14.33 -11.76
N ARG A 35 13.94 13.10 -11.74
CA ARG A 35 14.00 12.26 -10.56
C ARG A 35 15.47 11.97 -10.36
N HIS A 36 16.08 12.65 -9.41
CA HIS A 36 17.44 12.35 -8.98
C HIS A 36 17.45 10.85 -8.64
N ARG A 37 18.38 10.12 -9.26
CA ARG A 37 18.58 8.69 -8.99
C ARG A 37 18.71 8.54 -7.47
N LYS A 38 17.81 7.75 -6.86
CA LYS A 38 17.91 7.48 -5.43
C LYS A 38 19.26 6.85 -5.18
N VAL A 39 20.01 7.43 -4.24
CA VAL A 39 21.25 6.84 -3.75
C VAL A 39 20.92 5.44 -3.24
N LEU A 40 21.72 4.44 -3.63
CA LEU A 40 21.58 3.09 -3.12
C LEU A 40 21.85 3.12 -1.61
N ARG A 41 20.84 2.76 -0.83
CA ARG A 41 20.90 2.61 0.63
C ARG A 41 20.51 1.18 0.96
N ASP A 42 20.70 0.78 2.21
CA ASP A 42 20.19 -0.49 2.70
C ASP A 42 18.65 -0.48 2.71
N ASN A 43 18.08 -0.86 1.57
CA ASN A 43 16.65 -0.81 1.29
C ASN A 43 15.89 -1.98 1.90
N ILE A 44 16.59 -2.93 2.54
CA ILE A 44 15.95 -4.14 3.06
C ILE A 44 14.88 -3.85 4.11
N GLN A 45 15.07 -2.77 4.88
CA GLN A 45 14.08 -2.30 5.86
C GLN A 45 12.85 -1.66 5.23
N GLY A 46 12.91 -1.32 3.93
CA GLY A 46 11.74 -0.94 3.13
C GLY A 46 10.72 -2.07 2.97
N ILE A 47 11.14 -3.32 3.17
CA ILE A 47 10.22 -4.45 3.34
C ILE A 47 9.68 -4.42 4.77
N THR A 48 8.57 -3.72 4.95
CA THR A 48 8.03 -3.39 6.28
C THR A 48 7.36 -4.58 6.96
N LYS A 49 7.30 -4.59 8.30
CA LYS A 49 6.59 -5.61 9.10
C LYS A 49 5.15 -5.87 8.64
N PRO A 50 4.32 -4.86 8.30
CA PRO A 50 2.98 -5.09 7.74
C PRO A 50 3.00 -5.83 6.41
N ALA A 51 3.98 -5.59 5.54
CA ALA A 51 4.10 -6.30 4.26
C ALA A 51 4.41 -7.79 4.48
N ILE A 52 5.38 -8.10 5.34
CA ILE A 52 5.71 -9.48 5.75
C ILE A 52 4.48 -10.16 6.37
N ARG A 53 3.74 -9.45 7.24
CA ARG A 53 2.49 -9.96 7.82
C ARG A 53 1.47 -10.30 6.73
N ARG A 54 1.26 -9.42 5.75
CA ARG A 54 0.31 -9.68 4.64
C ARG A 54 0.69 -10.93 3.83
N LEU A 55 1.99 -11.13 3.55
CA LEU A 55 2.50 -12.32 2.86
C LEU A 55 2.25 -13.59 3.69
N ALA A 56 2.62 -13.58 4.97
CA ALA A 56 2.40 -14.70 5.86
C ALA A 56 0.90 -15.04 6.02
N ARG A 57 0.03 -14.03 6.10
CA ARG A 57 -1.43 -14.24 6.12
C ARG A 57 -1.93 -14.89 4.83
N ARG A 58 -1.43 -14.45 3.67
CA ARG A 58 -1.75 -15.07 2.38
C ARG A 58 -1.31 -16.54 2.35
N GLY A 59 -0.19 -16.88 2.99
CA GLY A 59 0.27 -18.26 3.18
C GLY A 59 -0.43 -19.05 4.29
N GLY A 60 -1.50 -18.55 4.90
CA GLY A 60 -2.24 -19.28 5.95
C GLY A 60 -1.59 -19.28 7.34
N VAL A 61 -0.55 -18.48 7.56
CA VAL A 61 0.14 -18.43 8.86
C VAL A 61 -0.75 -17.77 9.92
N LYS A 62 -1.06 -18.48 11.01
CA LYS A 62 -1.97 -18.03 12.10
C LYS A 62 -1.29 -17.17 13.18
N ARG A 63 -0.05 -17.47 13.57
CA ARG A 63 0.74 -16.69 14.54
C ARG A 63 2.14 -16.52 13.99
N ILE A 64 2.76 -15.37 14.24
CA ILE A 64 4.07 -15.00 13.69
C ILE A 64 4.95 -14.54 14.85
N SER A 65 6.12 -15.16 15.02
CA SER A 65 7.11 -14.75 16.02
C SER A 65 7.81 -13.45 15.62
N GLY A 66 8.36 -12.72 16.59
CA GLY A 66 9.07 -11.46 16.36
C GLY A 66 10.33 -11.60 15.51
N MET A 67 11.05 -12.73 15.64
CA MET A 67 12.31 -12.96 14.90
C MET A 67 12.10 -13.16 13.39
N ILE A 68 10.90 -13.59 12.98
CA ILE A 68 10.56 -13.89 11.59
C ILE A 68 10.72 -12.65 10.68
N TYR A 69 10.56 -11.43 11.20
CA TYR A 69 10.64 -10.24 10.35
C TYR A 69 12.05 -10.01 9.79
N GLU A 70 13.10 -10.23 10.58
CA GLU A 70 14.48 -10.11 10.08
C GLU A 70 14.89 -11.35 9.30
N GLU A 71 14.48 -12.54 9.74
CA GLU A 71 14.75 -13.78 9.02
C GLU A 71 14.17 -13.77 7.59
N THR A 72 12.90 -13.33 7.46
CA THR A 72 12.23 -13.21 6.14
C THR A 72 12.96 -12.21 5.23
N ARG A 73 13.52 -11.14 5.80
CA ARG A 73 14.31 -10.18 5.03
C ARG A 73 15.61 -10.79 4.53
N GLY A 74 16.31 -11.56 5.37
CA GLY A 74 17.51 -12.30 4.97
C GLY A 74 17.23 -13.26 3.81
N VAL A 75 16.18 -14.08 3.94
CA VAL A 75 15.77 -15.03 2.88
C VAL A 75 15.40 -14.31 1.59
N LEU A 76 14.62 -13.23 1.65
CA LEU A 76 14.23 -12.46 0.47
C LEU A 76 15.42 -11.85 -0.24
N LYS A 77 16.41 -11.35 0.51
CA LYS A 77 17.63 -10.77 -0.05
C LYS A 77 18.40 -11.80 -0.86
N VAL A 78 18.69 -12.96 -0.27
CA VAL A 78 19.40 -14.06 -0.95
C VAL A 78 18.65 -14.53 -2.20
N PHE A 79 17.32 -14.69 -2.09
CA PHE A 79 16.49 -15.09 -3.22
C PHE A 79 16.60 -14.10 -4.39
N LEU A 80 16.46 -12.80 -4.12
CA LEU A 80 16.54 -11.77 -5.16
C LEU A 80 17.96 -11.62 -5.73
N GLU A 81 18.99 -11.76 -4.90
CA GLU A 81 20.38 -11.75 -5.38
C GLU A 81 20.62 -12.85 -6.42
N ASN A 82 20.09 -14.06 -6.19
CA ASN A 82 20.25 -15.17 -7.13
C ASN A 82 19.47 -14.93 -8.43
N VAL A 83 18.19 -14.60 -8.33
CA VAL A 83 17.34 -14.38 -9.51
C VAL A 83 17.83 -13.21 -10.37
N ILE A 84 18.25 -12.11 -9.73
CA ILE A 84 18.72 -10.92 -10.46
C ILE A 84 20.08 -11.19 -11.10
N ARG A 85 20.97 -11.94 -10.44
CA ARG A 85 22.27 -12.31 -11.02
C ARG A 85 22.07 -13.05 -12.33
N ASP A 86 21.21 -14.07 -12.33
CA ASP A 86 20.91 -14.85 -13.54
C ASP A 86 20.24 -13.97 -14.60
N ALA A 87 19.28 -13.14 -14.23
CA ALA A 87 18.60 -12.24 -15.16
C ALA A 87 19.56 -11.25 -15.83
N VAL A 88 20.49 -10.66 -15.06
CA VAL A 88 21.52 -9.75 -15.58
C VAL A 88 22.43 -10.50 -16.56
N THR A 89 22.90 -11.69 -16.20
CA THR A 89 23.69 -12.55 -17.09
C THR A 89 22.99 -12.79 -18.43
N TYR A 90 21.71 -13.16 -18.42
CA TYR A 90 20.96 -13.34 -19.67
C TYR A 90 20.82 -12.05 -20.49
N THR A 91 20.64 -10.89 -19.85
CA THR A 91 20.51 -9.61 -20.57
C THR A 91 21.83 -9.08 -21.10
N GLU A 92 22.98 -9.43 -20.51
CA GLU A 92 24.30 -9.01 -20.97
C GLU A 92 24.81 -9.84 -22.15
N HIS A 93 24.30 -11.07 -22.32
CA HIS A 93 24.71 -12.00 -23.36
C HIS A 93 23.75 -12.08 -24.56
N ALA A 94 22.66 -11.31 -24.54
CA ALA A 94 21.71 -11.18 -25.65
C ALA A 94 22.12 -10.03 -26.60
#